data_AF-A0A9D5LIM6-F1
#
_entry.id   AF-A0A9D5LIM6-F1
#
_cell.length_a   1.000
_cell.length_b   1.000
_cell.length_c   1.000
_cell.angle_alpha   90.00
_cell.angle_beta   90.00
_cell.angle_gamma   90.00
#
_symmetry.space_group_name_H-M   'P 1'
#
loop_
_entity.id
_entity.type
_entity.pdbx_description
1 polymer ?
#
loop_
_entity_poly.entity_id
_entity_poly.type
_entity_poly.pdbx_seq_one_letter_code
_entity_poly.pdbx_strand_id
1 'polypeptide(L)'
;MFSTLKRALGFGNEDFDQEIETSSASDSSESEAQPTSNNLETAISPSPSPATDDPLPADILDGVVNLFNSIQPEFVKKCIDTEAQKRYLLESIDSALRSRIEAAIERGHDLGKQQWEEERQSVADEITELRNQKKVLEQKRDESKNARLSAERQKRALNDRVHDLENQVLTLEAEKEQLQLENRSMLNKFRVAGITGMLSDDDSRAERMLEEVESLRQEKSRLEADLAEAHSTVDTLAAKIDTLTSRLAASEIDSAEIARLRSRNDDLTASADKSASLAEALRTDLEAARQEIESLRATIESNLKANAALLEAVSASESSPVFDVPLHIGIPPIKPEKTAEKPAKKKKRAPSRKKEKPRISAIDELMDSTDWLVAPQPEPPKETPKEDDFGYQEPAPKKNPAADDDRQLSLW
;
A
#
# COMPACT_ATOMS: atom_id res chain seq x y z
N MET A 1 4.21 -31.35 -14.35
CA MET A 1 3.86 -29.94 -14.04
C MET A 1 2.40 -29.76 -13.61
N PHE A 2 1.44 -30.56 -14.09
CA PHE A 2 0.03 -30.46 -13.68
C PHE A 2 -0.27 -30.89 -12.24
N SER A 3 0.57 -31.73 -11.63
CA SER A 3 0.43 -32.19 -10.24
C SER A 3 0.74 -31.11 -9.20
N THR A 4 1.73 -30.26 -9.49
CA THR A 4 2.14 -29.18 -8.59
C THR A 4 1.12 -28.05 -8.55
N LEU A 5 0.45 -27.78 -9.68
CA LEU A 5 -0.62 -26.79 -9.78
C LEU A 5 -1.90 -27.24 -9.06
N LYS A 6 -2.23 -28.54 -9.12
CA LYS A 6 -3.34 -29.13 -8.33
C LYS A 6 -3.12 -29.04 -6.82
N ARG A 7 -1.87 -29.18 -6.36
CA ARG A 7 -1.49 -29.04 -4.94
C ARG A 7 -1.52 -27.58 -4.47
N ALA A 8 -1.19 -26.62 -5.34
CA ALA A 8 -1.25 -25.19 -5.02
C ALA A 8 -2.69 -24.63 -4.95
N LEU A 9 -3.65 -25.27 -5.65
CA LEU A 9 -5.06 -24.88 -5.63
C LEU A 9 -5.91 -25.65 -4.59
N GLY A 10 -5.30 -26.46 -3.72
CA GLY A 10 -6.03 -27.13 -2.64
C GLY A 10 -6.89 -28.33 -3.07
N PHE A 11 -6.71 -28.86 -4.28
CA PHE A 11 -7.42 -30.04 -4.79
C PHE A 11 -6.62 -31.34 -4.68
N GLY A 12 -5.50 -31.34 -3.95
CA GLY A 12 -4.70 -32.52 -3.69
C GLY A 12 -5.04 -33.15 -2.35
N ASN A 13 -6.19 -33.81 -2.25
CA ASN A 13 -6.52 -34.67 -1.12
C ASN A 13 -7.32 -35.90 -1.60
N GLU A 14 -6.68 -36.73 -2.42
CA GLU A 14 -7.03 -38.15 -2.55
C GLU A 14 -6.08 -38.90 -1.61
N ASP A 15 -6.50 -38.99 -0.34
CA ASP A 15 -6.19 -40.04 0.65
C ASP A 15 -7.23 -39.84 1.78
N PHE A 16 -8.52 -39.89 1.39
CA PHE A 16 -9.63 -40.06 2.31
C PHE A 16 -9.95 -41.55 2.37
N ASP A 17 -9.09 -42.29 3.08
CA ASP A 17 -9.38 -43.58 3.68
C ASP A 17 -8.32 -43.80 4.77
N GLN A 18 -8.36 -42.95 5.80
CA GLN A 18 -7.73 -43.26 7.06
C GLN A 18 -8.84 -43.29 8.11
N GLU A 19 -9.26 -44.51 8.40
CA GLU A 19 -10.07 -44.88 9.55
C GLU A 19 -9.61 -44.07 10.76
N ILE A 20 -10.49 -43.23 11.28
CA ILE A 20 -10.28 -42.63 12.60
C ILE A 20 -10.61 -43.75 13.60
N GLU A 21 -9.63 -44.62 13.82
CA GLU A 21 -9.63 -45.53 14.97
C GLU A 21 -9.67 -44.66 16.23
N THR A 22 -10.80 -44.75 16.90
CA THR A 22 -11.01 -44.28 18.27
C THR A 22 -10.14 -45.12 19.21
N SER A 23 -8.88 -44.74 19.42
CA SER A 23 -8.11 -45.22 20.55
C SER A 23 -8.35 -44.30 21.76
N SER A 24 -9.29 -44.76 22.59
CA SER A 24 -9.40 -44.39 24.00
C SER A 24 -8.05 -44.59 24.68
N ALA A 25 -7.41 -43.50 25.09
CA ALA A 25 -6.35 -43.53 26.08
C ALA A 25 -6.93 -43.01 27.40
N SER A 26 -7.58 -43.90 28.13
CA SER A 26 -7.84 -43.72 29.54
C SER A 26 -6.55 -43.95 30.33
N ASP A 27 -6.26 -42.98 31.18
CA ASP A 27 -5.91 -43.17 32.59
C ASP A 27 -4.56 -43.80 32.95
N SER A 28 -3.68 -42.98 33.53
CA SER A 28 -3.02 -43.33 34.78
C SER A 28 -2.41 -42.10 35.46
N SER A 29 -2.71 -42.00 36.76
CA SER A 29 -2.00 -41.31 37.85
C SER A 29 -2.18 -39.80 38.01
N GLU A 30 -3.34 -39.50 38.59
CA GLU A 30 -3.53 -38.53 39.66
C GLU A 30 -2.48 -38.72 40.78
N SER A 31 -1.82 -37.63 41.17
CA SER A 31 -1.19 -37.49 42.49
C SER A 31 -1.37 -36.07 42.95
N GLU A 32 -2.14 -35.96 44.02
CA GLU A 32 -2.46 -34.76 44.77
C GLU A 32 -1.21 -33.99 45.20
N ALA A 33 -1.23 -32.68 44.98
CA ALA A 33 -0.59 -31.73 45.89
C ALA A 33 -1.46 -30.48 45.99
N GLN A 34 -2.04 -30.32 47.17
CA GLN A 34 -2.82 -29.18 47.62
C GLN A 34 -2.00 -27.87 47.69
N PRO A 35 -2.68 -26.72 47.85
CA PRO A 35 -2.19 -25.42 47.42
C PRO A 35 -1.26 -24.79 48.46
N THR A 36 -0.02 -24.50 48.06
CA THR A 36 0.81 -23.57 48.82
C THR A 36 0.63 -22.17 48.24
N SER A 37 -0.07 -21.35 49.01
CA SER A 37 -0.06 -19.90 48.95
C SER A 37 1.38 -19.39 48.88
N ASN A 38 1.89 -19.13 47.67
CA ASN A 38 3.03 -18.26 47.48
C ASN A 38 2.50 -17.01 46.79
N ASN A 39 2.20 -16.06 47.67
CA ASN A 39 2.18 -14.64 47.43
C ASN A 39 3.35 -14.28 46.50
N LEU A 40 3.09 -14.18 45.20
CA LEU A 40 3.96 -13.42 44.30
C LEU A 40 3.64 -11.96 44.60
N GLU A 41 4.14 -11.52 45.75
CA GLU A 41 4.47 -10.14 45.99
C GLU A 41 5.23 -9.67 44.77
N THR A 42 4.56 -8.79 44.03
CA THR A 42 5.14 -7.72 43.24
C THR A 42 6.58 -7.49 43.69
N ALA A 43 7.52 -8.13 42.98
CA ALA A 43 8.91 -7.76 43.04
C ALA A 43 8.97 -6.39 42.37
N ILE A 44 8.66 -5.38 43.19
CA ILE A 44 9.07 -4.01 43.00
C ILE A 44 10.58 -4.13 42.86
N SER A 45 11.03 -4.17 41.60
CA SER A 45 12.42 -3.94 41.27
C SER A 45 12.79 -2.66 42.00
N PRO A 46 13.78 -2.66 42.90
CA PRO A 46 14.21 -1.45 43.55
C PRO A 46 14.62 -0.51 42.42
N SER A 47 13.87 0.59 42.30
CA SER A 47 14.27 1.74 41.51
C SER A 47 15.77 1.93 41.67
N PRO A 48 16.57 1.94 40.59
CA PRO A 48 17.93 2.40 40.72
C PRO A 48 17.80 3.84 41.22
N SER A 49 18.15 4.03 42.48
CA SER A 49 18.45 5.36 43.00
C SER A 49 19.46 5.97 42.01
N PRO A 50 19.34 7.25 41.64
CA PRO A 50 20.26 7.85 40.69
C PRO A 50 21.64 7.71 41.33
N ALA A 51 22.45 6.79 40.82
CA ALA A 51 23.85 6.74 41.13
C ALA A 51 24.40 8.01 40.49
N THR A 52 24.42 9.09 41.26
CA THR A 52 25.08 10.34 40.95
C THR A 52 26.59 10.12 41.07
N ASP A 53 27.09 9.17 40.31
CA ASP A 53 28.50 9.03 40.00
C ASP A 53 28.57 9.08 38.49
N ASP A 54 28.16 10.20 37.90
CA ASP A 54 28.48 10.49 36.52
C ASP A 54 29.89 11.09 36.56
N PRO A 55 30.96 10.31 36.33
CA PRO A 55 32.34 10.78 36.48
C PRO A 55 32.71 11.79 35.40
N LEU A 56 31.80 12.10 34.47
CA LEU A 56 32.01 12.97 33.34
C LEU A 56 32.68 14.32 33.71
N PRO A 57 32.30 15.03 34.79
CA PRO A 57 32.99 16.26 35.18
C PRO A 57 34.42 15.98 35.68
N ALA A 58 34.65 14.87 36.37
CA ALA A 58 35.95 14.46 36.88
C ALA A 58 36.89 13.98 35.76
N ASP A 59 36.37 13.25 34.77
CA ASP A 59 37.13 12.73 33.63
C ASP A 59 37.59 13.84 32.67
N ILE A 60 36.76 14.86 32.46
CA ILE A 60 37.12 16.05 31.67
C ILE A 60 38.29 16.79 32.34
N LEU A 61 38.23 16.93 33.67
CA LEU A 61 39.27 17.58 34.45
C LEU A 61 40.58 16.78 34.47
N ASP A 62 40.49 15.47 34.54
CA ASP A 62 41.63 14.56 34.43
C ASP A 62 42.31 14.67 33.05
N GLY A 63 41.53 14.82 31.99
CA GLY A 63 42.04 15.10 30.64
C GLY A 63 42.81 16.42 30.56
N VAL A 64 42.28 17.49 31.17
CA VAL A 64 42.93 18.81 31.20
C VAL A 64 44.24 18.77 32.00
N VAL A 65 44.24 18.08 33.15
CA VAL A 65 45.43 17.91 33.99
C VAL A 65 46.50 17.07 33.28
N ASN A 66 46.11 16.01 32.56
CA ASN A 66 47.03 15.20 31.76
C ASN A 66 47.63 15.97 30.58
N LEU A 67 46.85 16.82 29.91
CA LEU A 67 47.34 17.70 28.85
C LEU A 67 48.32 18.74 29.40
N PHE A 68 48.02 19.32 30.55
CA PHE A 68 48.90 20.30 31.19
C PHE A 68 50.24 19.66 31.62
N ASN A 69 50.20 18.44 32.15
CA ASN A 69 51.38 17.69 32.57
C ASN A 69 52.20 17.10 31.41
N SER A 70 51.67 17.05 30.18
CA SER A 70 52.40 16.60 28.99
C SER A 70 53.23 17.71 28.34
N ILE A 71 52.85 18.98 28.55
CA ILE A 71 53.51 20.17 27.97
C ILE A 71 54.65 20.67 28.87
N GLN A 72 54.70 20.27 30.14
CA GLN A 72 55.68 20.75 31.11
C GLN A 72 57.02 19.98 31.08
N PRO A 73 58.15 20.63 31.43
CA PRO A 73 59.43 19.95 31.63
C PRO A 73 59.38 18.89 32.74
N GLU A 74 60.08 17.78 32.56
CA GLU A 74 60.12 16.61 33.47
C GLU A 74 60.44 16.95 34.95
N PHE A 75 61.19 18.03 35.18
CA PHE A 75 61.49 18.51 36.53
C PHE A 75 60.25 19.11 37.23
N VAL A 76 59.39 19.83 36.51
CA VAL A 76 58.21 20.51 37.07
C VAL A 76 57.08 19.50 37.31
N LYS A 77 56.94 18.52 36.40
CA LYS A 77 55.99 17.42 36.49
C LYS A 77 56.13 16.57 37.77
N LYS A 78 57.35 16.40 38.28
CA LYS A 78 57.63 15.63 39.51
C LYS A 78 57.38 16.40 40.81
N CYS A 79 57.33 17.73 40.73
CA CYS A 79 57.21 18.61 41.90
C CYS A 79 55.77 19.11 42.12
N ILE A 80 54.83 18.67 41.29
CA ILE A 80 53.44 19.12 41.28
C ILE A 80 52.54 18.00 41.79
N ASP A 81 51.68 18.33 42.75
CA ASP A 81 50.60 17.47 43.21
C ASP A 81 49.40 17.58 42.25
N THR A 82 49.09 16.48 41.57
CA THR A 82 48.01 16.41 40.57
C THR A 82 46.63 16.54 41.21
N GLU A 83 46.45 16.08 42.46
CA GLU A 83 45.17 16.22 43.15
C GLU A 83 44.91 17.66 43.61
N ALA A 84 45.96 18.36 44.08
CA ALA A 84 45.86 19.77 44.42
C ALA A 84 45.53 20.64 43.19
N GLN A 85 46.11 20.32 42.02
CA GLN A 85 45.77 20.97 40.76
C GLN A 85 44.32 20.72 40.33
N LYS A 86 43.82 19.49 40.48
CA LYS A 86 42.40 19.16 40.21
C LYS A 86 41.46 19.97 41.10
N ARG A 87 41.78 20.08 42.41
CA ARG A 87 40.98 20.87 43.37
C ARG A 87 41.01 22.36 43.04
N TYR A 88 42.17 22.90 42.67
CA TYR A 88 42.30 24.31 42.25
C TYR A 88 41.57 24.59 40.94
N LEU A 89 41.68 23.69 39.95
CA LEU A 89 40.95 23.79 38.69
C LEU A 89 39.45 23.74 38.94
N LEU A 90 38.97 22.81 39.76
CA LEU A 90 37.59 22.77 40.19
C LEU A 90 37.18 24.13 40.74
N GLU A 91 37.86 24.65 41.76
CA GLU A 91 37.52 25.93 42.42
C GLU A 91 37.63 27.15 41.50
N SER A 92 38.55 27.12 40.51
CA SER A 92 38.76 28.21 39.55
C SER A 92 37.86 28.17 38.32
N ILE A 93 37.20 27.03 38.05
CA ILE A 93 36.20 26.96 37.00
C ILE A 93 35.05 27.90 37.38
N ASP A 94 34.73 28.81 36.48
CA ASP A 94 33.69 29.79 36.67
C ASP A 94 32.35 29.09 36.98
N SER A 95 31.60 29.65 37.94
CA SER A 95 30.28 29.14 38.37
C SER A 95 29.32 28.95 37.19
N ALA A 96 29.49 29.75 36.13
CA ALA A 96 28.76 29.65 34.87
C ALA A 96 29.03 28.34 34.09
N LEU A 97 30.28 27.83 34.08
CA LEU A 97 30.61 26.58 33.37
C LEU A 97 30.09 25.36 34.15
N ARG A 98 30.20 25.39 35.49
CA ARG A 98 29.59 24.36 36.36
C ARG A 98 28.08 24.28 36.16
N SER A 99 27.39 25.43 36.17
CA SER A 99 25.95 25.48 35.91
C SER A 99 25.57 24.97 34.51
N ARG A 100 26.41 25.20 33.49
CA ARG A 100 26.19 24.66 32.13
C ARG A 100 26.39 23.16 32.03
N ILE A 101 27.37 22.60 32.76
CA ILE A 101 27.59 21.15 32.84
C ILE A 101 26.41 20.50 33.56
N GLU A 102 26.00 21.04 34.71
CA GLU A 102 24.83 20.55 35.45
C GLU A 102 23.57 20.59 34.58
N ALA A 103 23.30 21.72 33.92
CA ALA A 103 22.17 21.85 33.01
C ALA A 103 22.28 20.93 31.77
N ALA A 104 23.47 20.48 31.39
CA ALA A 104 23.64 19.50 30.32
C ALA A 104 23.34 18.07 30.81
N ILE A 105 23.74 17.75 32.04
CA ILE A 105 23.44 16.49 32.73
C ILE A 105 21.94 16.38 32.98
N GLU A 106 21.31 17.42 33.54
CA GLU A 106 19.85 17.48 33.74
C GLU A 106 19.09 17.29 32.43
N ARG A 107 19.50 17.97 31.35
CA ARG A 107 18.91 17.75 30.01
C ARG A 107 19.09 16.32 29.51
N GLY A 108 20.24 15.69 29.76
CA GLY A 108 20.48 14.29 29.42
C GLY A 108 19.56 13.34 30.19
N HIS A 109 19.39 13.58 31.49
CA HIS A 109 18.46 12.82 32.33
C HIS A 109 17.00 13.01 31.90
N ASP A 110 16.58 14.23 31.58
CA ASP A 110 15.21 14.51 31.16
C ASP A 110 14.90 13.86 29.82
N LEU A 111 15.82 13.90 28.86
CA LEU A 111 15.68 13.18 27.58
C LEU A 111 15.64 11.66 27.80
N GLY A 112 16.49 11.12 28.67
CA GLY A 112 16.48 9.68 29.00
C GLY A 112 15.19 9.25 29.69
N LYS A 113 14.66 10.07 30.60
CA LYS A 113 13.35 9.83 31.24
C LYS A 113 12.21 9.87 30.24
N GLN A 114 12.19 10.84 29.33
CA GLN A 114 11.17 10.95 28.28
C GLN A 114 11.19 9.72 27.37
N GLN A 115 12.36 9.34 26.87
CA GLN A 115 12.51 8.13 26.05
C GLN A 115 12.05 6.89 26.80
N TRP A 116 12.45 6.75 28.07
CA TRP A 116 12.02 5.63 28.90
C TRP A 116 10.50 5.61 29.14
N GLU A 117 9.89 6.77 29.34
CA GLU A 117 8.43 6.89 29.51
C GLU A 117 7.69 6.57 28.20
N GLU A 118 8.18 7.04 27.06
CA GLU A 118 7.64 6.73 25.74
C GLU A 118 7.74 5.23 25.43
N GLU A 119 8.90 4.61 25.64
CA GLU A 119 9.09 3.17 25.48
C GLU A 119 8.18 2.38 26.43
N ARG A 120 8.08 2.81 27.69
CA ARG A 120 7.20 2.17 28.68
C ARG A 120 5.73 2.28 28.29
N GLN A 121 5.29 3.43 27.77
CA GLN A 121 3.93 3.61 27.27
C GLN A 121 3.68 2.75 26.04
N SER A 122 4.60 2.74 25.08
CA SER A 122 4.52 1.91 23.87
C SER A 122 4.41 0.42 24.21
N VAL A 123 5.23 -0.08 25.14
CA VAL A 123 5.15 -1.48 25.60
C VAL A 123 3.84 -1.74 26.35
N ALA A 124 3.36 -0.80 27.16
CA ALA A 124 2.07 -0.95 27.84
C ALA A 124 0.91 -1.05 26.83
N ASP A 125 0.91 -0.21 25.81
CA ASP A 125 -0.09 -0.22 24.74
C ASP A 125 -0.03 -1.53 23.96
N GLU A 126 1.16 -2.01 23.57
CA GLU A 126 1.33 -3.30 22.91
C GLU A 126 0.81 -4.46 23.76
N ILE A 127 1.06 -4.45 25.07
CA ILE A 127 0.50 -5.46 25.99
C ILE A 127 -1.04 -5.39 26.02
N THR A 128 -1.64 -4.20 26.02
CA THR A 128 -3.10 -4.08 25.99
C THR A 128 -3.68 -4.59 24.67
N GLU A 129 -3.01 -4.31 23.56
CA GLU A 129 -3.40 -4.79 22.24
C GLU A 129 -3.30 -6.31 22.15
N LEU A 130 -2.20 -6.92 22.61
CA LEU A 130 -2.05 -8.37 22.68
C LEU A 130 -3.11 -9.04 23.55
N ARG A 131 -3.52 -8.40 24.66
CA ARG A 131 -4.62 -8.89 25.51
C ARG A 131 -5.97 -8.82 24.78
N ASN A 132 -6.24 -7.75 24.06
CA ASN A 132 -7.45 -7.61 23.25
C ASN A 132 -7.49 -8.65 22.14
N GLN A 133 -6.39 -8.83 21.41
CA GLN A 133 -6.26 -9.85 20.38
C GLN A 133 -6.48 -11.26 20.95
N LYS A 134 -5.89 -11.58 22.10
CA LYS A 134 -6.12 -12.86 22.79
C LYS A 134 -7.60 -13.07 23.10
N LYS A 135 -8.28 -12.05 23.64
CA LYS A 135 -9.72 -12.12 23.95
C LYS A 135 -10.57 -12.34 22.70
N VAL A 136 -10.26 -11.66 21.59
CA VAL A 136 -10.96 -11.84 20.30
C VAL A 136 -10.73 -13.25 19.75
N LEU A 137 -9.51 -13.78 19.85
CA LEU A 137 -9.20 -15.14 19.41
C LEU A 137 -9.93 -16.19 20.27
N GLU A 138 -10.01 -15.99 21.58
CA GLU A 138 -10.78 -16.85 22.49
C GLU A 138 -12.28 -16.84 22.13
N GLN A 139 -12.86 -15.66 21.86
CA GLN A 139 -14.25 -15.54 21.41
C GLN A 139 -14.48 -16.29 20.09
N LYS A 140 -13.63 -16.09 19.07
CA LYS A 140 -13.72 -16.82 17.80
C LYS A 140 -13.60 -18.33 17.97
N ARG A 141 -12.74 -18.78 18.90
CA ARG A 141 -12.59 -20.20 19.24
C ARG A 141 -13.89 -20.75 19.82
N ASP A 142 -14.50 -20.03 20.76
CA ASP A 142 -15.73 -20.49 21.41
C ASP A 142 -16.93 -20.44 20.46
N GLU A 143 -17.03 -19.44 19.59
CA GLU A 143 -17.98 -19.40 18.48
C GLU A 143 -17.82 -20.62 17.56
N SER A 144 -16.57 -20.96 17.17
CA SER A 144 -16.29 -22.12 16.33
C SER A 144 -16.67 -23.45 17.01
N LYS A 145 -16.38 -23.59 18.31
CA LYS A 145 -16.84 -24.76 19.09
C LYS A 145 -18.35 -24.85 19.15
N ASN A 146 -19.03 -23.73 19.41
CA ASN A 146 -20.48 -23.68 19.51
C ASN A 146 -21.13 -24.01 18.16
N ALA A 147 -20.58 -23.49 17.06
CA ALA A 147 -21.01 -23.83 15.70
C ALA A 147 -20.83 -25.34 15.42
N ARG A 148 -19.69 -25.93 15.81
CA ARG A 148 -19.45 -27.37 15.69
C ARG A 148 -20.46 -28.19 16.49
N LEU A 149 -20.71 -27.83 17.76
CA LEU A 149 -21.69 -28.51 18.59
C LEU A 149 -23.11 -28.38 18.03
N SER A 150 -23.47 -27.22 17.49
CA SER A 150 -24.76 -27.01 16.82
C SER A 150 -24.90 -27.89 15.58
N ALA A 151 -23.88 -27.92 14.71
CA ALA A 151 -23.85 -28.78 13.55
C ALA A 151 -23.92 -30.27 13.93
N GLU A 152 -23.25 -30.68 15.01
CA GLU A 152 -23.29 -32.04 15.51
C GLU A 152 -24.66 -32.42 16.09
N ARG A 153 -25.34 -31.49 16.76
CA ARG A 153 -26.73 -31.66 17.21
C ARG A 153 -27.68 -31.78 16.02
N GLN A 154 -27.52 -30.93 15.00
CA GLN A 154 -28.30 -31.00 13.76
C GLN A 154 -28.06 -32.33 13.04
N LYS A 155 -26.81 -32.79 12.94
CA LYS A 155 -26.48 -34.09 12.35
C LYS A 155 -27.17 -35.23 13.08
N ARG A 156 -27.18 -35.22 14.42
CA ARG A 156 -27.92 -36.22 15.21
C ARG A 156 -29.41 -36.17 14.94
N ALA A 157 -30.03 -34.99 15.00
CA ALA A 157 -31.47 -34.84 14.75
C ALA A 157 -31.88 -35.28 13.34
N LEU A 158 -31.05 -34.99 12.33
CA LEU A 158 -31.28 -35.48 10.97
C LEU A 158 -31.11 -36.98 10.86
N ASN A 159 -30.11 -37.56 11.53
CA ASN A 159 -29.89 -39.00 11.56
C ASN A 159 -31.07 -39.73 12.22
N ASP A 160 -31.57 -39.21 13.35
CA ASP A 160 -32.75 -39.76 14.02
C ASP A 160 -33.98 -39.70 13.10
N ARG A 161 -34.17 -38.59 12.37
CA ARG A 161 -35.24 -38.48 11.37
C ARG A 161 -35.07 -39.46 10.21
N VAL A 162 -33.83 -39.70 9.76
CA VAL A 162 -33.54 -40.71 8.73
C VAL A 162 -33.91 -42.09 9.24
N HIS A 163 -33.52 -42.45 10.46
CA HIS A 163 -33.90 -43.72 11.09
C HIS A 163 -35.43 -43.85 11.22
N ASP A 164 -36.13 -42.79 11.61
CA ASP A 164 -37.59 -42.79 11.69
C ASP A 164 -38.24 -43.01 10.31
N LEU A 165 -37.71 -42.38 9.26
CA LEU A 165 -38.18 -42.56 7.88
C LEU A 165 -37.87 -43.95 7.35
N GLU A 166 -36.68 -44.51 7.63
CA GLU A 166 -36.32 -45.87 7.30
C GLU A 166 -37.28 -46.87 7.95
N ASN A 167 -37.60 -46.67 9.24
CA ASN A 167 -38.59 -47.49 9.95
C ASN A 167 -39.99 -47.37 9.33
N GLN A 168 -40.42 -46.15 8.96
CA GLN A 168 -41.70 -45.96 8.27
C GLN A 168 -41.74 -46.68 6.92
N VAL A 169 -40.67 -46.60 6.13
CA VAL A 169 -40.56 -47.32 4.86
C VAL A 169 -40.66 -48.82 5.09
N LEU A 170 -39.94 -49.38 6.07
CA LEU A 170 -40.03 -50.80 6.40
C LEU A 170 -41.46 -51.21 6.79
N THR A 171 -42.18 -50.39 7.56
CA THR A 171 -43.59 -50.68 7.90
C THR A 171 -44.50 -50.63 6.69
N LEU A 172 -44.34 -49.64 5.81
CA LEU A 172 -45.15 -49.50 4.60
C LEU A 172 -44.85 -50.62 3.59
N GLU A 173 -43.60 -51.08 3.50
CA GLU A 173 -43.22 -52.23 2.69
C GLU A 173 -43.88 -53.51 3.21
N ALA A 174 -43.88 -53.74 4.53
CA ALA A 174 -44.57 -54.88 5.13
C ALA A 174 -46.10 -54.82 4.91
N GLU A 175 -46.72 -53.64 5.06
CA GLU A 175 -48.14 -53.44 4.76
C GLU A 175 -48.46 -53.69 3.28
N LYS A 176 -47.60 -53.22 2.38
CA LYS A 176 -47.73 -53.47 0.93
C LYS A 176 -47.64 -54.96 0.62
N GLU A 177 -46.66 -55.67 1.16
CA GLU A 177 -46.52 -57.11 0.98
C GLU A 177 -47.75 -57.86 1.50
N GLN A 178 -48.28 -57.47 2.67
CA GLN A 178 -49.51 -58.02 3.22
C GLN A 178 -50.71 -57.80 2.28
N LEU A 179 -50.93 -56.57 1.81
CA LEU A 179 -52.02 -56.24 0.89
C LEU A 179 -51.89 -56.98 -0.45
N GLN A 180 -50.67 -57.20 -0.94
CA GLN A 180 -50.44 -58.00 -2.15
C GLN A 180 -50.84 -59.47 -1.94
N LEU A 181 -50.53 -60.05 -0.78
CA LEU A 181 -50.96 -61.40 -0.44
C LEU A 181 -52.48 -61.49 -0.29
N GLU A 182 -53.12 -60.51 0.34
CA GLU A 182 -54.58 -60.42 0.47
C GLU A 182 -55.27 -60.30 -0.89
N ASN A 183 -54.79 -59.42 -1.77
CA ASN A 183 -55.30 -59.27 -3.13
C ASN A 183 -55.14 -60.56 -3.94
N ARG A 184 -53.96 -61.20 -3.89
CA ARG A 184 -53.72 -62.47 -4.57
C ARG A 184 -54.64 -63.57 -4.05
N SER A 185 -54.92 -63.59 -2.74
CA SER A 185 -55.89 -64.51 -2.13
C SER A 185 -57.33 -64.24 -2.59
N MET A 186 -57.75 -62.97 -2.61
CA MET A 186 -59.08 -62.56 -3.07
C MET A 186 -59.29 -62.87 -4.56
N LEU A 187 -58.31 -62.58 -5.41
CA LEU A 187 -58.35 -62.95 -6.83
C LEU A 187 -58.48 -64.46 -7.03
N ASN A 188 -57.75 -65.26 -6.25
CA ASN A 188 -57.93 -66.72 -6.29
C ASN A 188 -59.34 -67.13 -5.86
N LYS A 189 -59.95 -66.50 -4.86
CA LYS A 189 -61.34 -66.74 -4.48
C LYS A 189 -62.32 -66.35 -5.58
N PHE A 190 -62.15 -65.20 -6.22
CA PHE A 190 -62.99 -64.77 -7.35
C PHE A 190 -62.87 -65.70 -8.56
N ARG A 191 -61.65 -66.14 -8.87
CA ARG A 191 -61.38 -67.12 -9.93
C ARG A 191 -62.05 -68.47 -9.64
N VAL A 192 -62.05 -68.91 -8.39
CA VAL A 192 -62.77 -70.12 -7.95
C VAL A 192 -64.30 -69.93 -7.98
N ALA A 193 -64.79 -68.71 -7.74
CA ALA A 193 -66.21 -68.36 -7.79
C ALA A 193 -66.80 -68.26 -9.22
N GLY A 194 -65.97 -68.34 -10.27
CA GLY A 194 -66.42 -68.53 -11.65
C GLY A 194 -67.12 -67.33 -12.32
N ILE A 195 -66.99 -66.11 -11.77
CA ILE A 195 -67.66 -64.89 -12.27
C ILE A 195 -66.71 -64.10 -13.20
N THR A 196 -66.16 -64.73 -14.23
CA THR A 196 -65.13 -64.08 -15.09
C THR A 196 -65.26 -64.45 -16.57
N GLY A 197 -66.49 -64.69 -17.05
CA GLY A 197 -66.72 -65.08 -18.45
C GLY A 197 -67.19 -63.97 -19.39
N MET A 198 -68.04 -63.04 -18.91
CA MET A 198 -68.75 -62.08 -19.77
C MET A 198 -68.50 -60.61 -19.37
N LEU A 199 -68.16 -60.35 -18.10
CA LEU A 199 -67.62 -59.06 -17.65
C LEU A 199 -66.17 -58.87 -18.13
N SER A 200 -65.47 -59.97 -18.41
CA SER A 200 -64.03 -59.98 -18.67
C SER A 200 -63.61 -59.19 -19.90
N ASP A 201 -64.40 -59.13 -20.99
CA ASP A 201 -63.99 -58.41 -22.20
C ASP A 201 -64.26 -56.90 -22.12
N ASP A 202 -65.38 -56.48 -21.50
CA ASP A 202 -65.67 -55.06 -21.25
C ASP A 202 -64.82 -54.51 -20.08
N ASP A 203 -64.59 -55.31 -19.04
CA ASP A 203 -63.64 -54.98 -17.96
C ASP A 203 -62.21 -54.92 -18.50
N SER A 204 -61.79 -55.87 -19.36
CA SER A 204 -60.45 -55.80 -19.98
C SER A 204 -60.27 -54.56 -20.84
N ARG A 205 -61.33 -54.09 -21.50
CA ARG A 205 -61.28 -52.86 -22.30
C ARG A 205 -61.29 -51.61 -21.43
N ALA A 206 -62.08 -51.60 -20.36
CA ALA A 206 -62.08 -50.53 -19.37
C ALA A 206 -60.74 -50.45 -18.62
N GLU A 207 -60.16 -51.57 -18.23
CA GLU A 207 -58.83 -51.69 -17.62
C GLU A 207 -57.75 -51.15 -18.55
N ARG A 208 -57.72 -51.55 -19.83
CA ARG A 208 -56.76 -50.99 -20.80
C ARG A 208 -56.88 -49.48 -20.99
N MET A 209 -58.10 -48.93 -21.00
CA MET A 209 -58.28 -47.48 -21.11
C MET A 209 -57.89 -46.75 -19.82
N LEU A 210 -58.10 -47.36 -18.64
CA LEU A 210 -57.64 -46.81 -17.37
C LEU A 210 -56.11 -46.84 -17.28
N GLU A 211 -55.47 -47.94 -17.70
CA GLU A 211 -54.01 -48.07 -17.80
C GLU A 211 -53.42 -47.03 -18.77
N GLU A 212 -54.06 -46.81 -19.93
CA GLU A 212 -53.63 -45.79 -20.88
C GLU A 212 -53.78 -44.37 -20.32
N VAL A 213 -54.90 -44.07 -19.66
CA VAL A 213 -55.12 -42.78 -18.98
C VAL A 213 -54.10 -42.57 -17.86
N GLU A 214 -53.76 -43.63 -17.12
CA GLU A 214 -52.77 -43.58 -16.04
C GLU A 214 -51.35 -43.41 -16.59
N SER A 215 -51.00 -44.11 -17.68
CA SER A 215 -49.76 -43.91 -18.42
C SER A 215 -49.62 -42.48 -18.94
N LEU A 216 -50.67 -41.93 -19.57
CA LEU A 216 -50.68 -40.54 -20.06
C LEU A 216 -50.59 -39.53 -18.92
N ARG A 217 -51.19 -39.82 -17.76
CA ARG A 217 -51.04 -38.98 -16.56
C ARG A 217 -49.62 -39.03 -16.01
N GLN A 218 -49.00 -40.21 -15.96
CA GLN A 218 -47.60 -40.36 -15.54
C GLN A 218 -46.66 -39.65 -16.50
N GLU A 219 -46.87 -39.78 -17.82
CA GLU A 219 -46.09 -39.07 -18.84
C GLU A 219 -46.26 -37.56 -18.74
N LYS A 220 -47.49 -37.07 -18.57
CA LYS A 220 -47.74 -35.65 -18.33
C LYS A 220 -47.05 -35.16 -17.05
N SER A 221 -47.14 -35.89 -15.96
CA SER A 221 -46.47 -35.55 -14.70
C SER A 221 -44.95 -35.52 -14.87
N ARG A 222 -44.38 -36.43 -15.66
CA ARG A 222 -42.96 -36.46 -15.98
C ARG A 222 -42.55 -35.25 -16.82
N LEU A 223 -43.31 -34.92 -17.87
CA LEU A 223 -43.05 -33.75 -18.70
C LEU A 223 -43.18 -32.44 -17.90
N GLU A 224 -44.12 -32.35 -16.96
CA GLU A 224 -44.24 -31.21 -16.05
C GLU A 224 -43.03 -31.11 -15.11
N ALA A 225 -42.50 -32.24 -14.63
CA ALA A 225 -41.28 -32.28 -13.83
C ALA A 225 -40.04 -31.87 -14.64
N ASP A 226 -39.87 -32.40 -15.86
CA ASP A 226 -38.77 -32.07 -16.77
C ASP A 226 -38.82 -30.58 -17.17
N LEU A 227 -40.02 -30.02 -17.38
CA LEU A 227 -40.23 -28.60 -17.65
C LEU A 227 -39.90 -27.72 -16.44
N ALA A 228 -40.28 -28.14 -15.23
CA ALA A 228 -39.91 -27.45 -14.00
C ALA A 228 -38.39 -27.48 -13.76
N GLU A 229 -37.75 -28.62 -14.02
CA GLU A 229 -36.28 -28.75 -13.97
C GLU A 229 -35.63 -27.82 -14.99
N ALA A 230 -36.08 -27.84 -16.25
CA ALA A 230 -35.58 -26.94 -17.29
C ALA A 230 -35.72 -25.47 -16.89
N HIS A 231 -36.87 -25.04 -16.34
CA HIS A 231 -37.05 -23.69 -15.82
C HIS A 231 -36.06 -23.36 -14.68
N SER A 232 -35.87 -24.28 -13.73
CA SER A 232 -34.88 -24.08 -12.66
C SER A 232 -33.46 -23.93 -13.21
N THR A 233 -33.10 -24.70 -14.24
CA THR A 233 -31.76 -24.58 -14.86
C THR A 233 -31.62 -23.23 -15.57
N VAL A 234 -32.64 -22.77 -16.28
CA VAL A 234 -32.66 -21.45 -16.93
C VAL A 234 -32.50 -20.34 -15.90
N ASP A 235 -33.22 -20.40 -14.78
CA ASP A 235 -33.12 -19.41 -13.70
C ASP A 235 -31.70 -19.41 -13.08
N THR A 236 -31.10 -20.59 -12.87
CA THR A 236 -29.72 -20.66 -12.36
C THR A 236 -28.69 -20.14 -13.36
N LEU A 237 -28.91 -20.34 -14.66
CA LEU A 237 -28.04 -19.83 -15.71
C LEU A 237 -28.21 -18.31 -15.85
N ALA A 238 -29.42 -17.78 -15.76
CA ALA A 238 -29.70 -16.35 -15.74
C ALA A 238 -28.99 -15.68 -14.55
N ALA A 239 -29.14 -16.23 -13.34
CA ALA A 239 -28.42 -15.74 -12.16
C ALA A 239 -26.90 -15.78 -12.34
N LYS A 240 -26.35 -16.84 -12.96
CA LYS A 240 -24.92 -16.92 -13.29
C LYS A 240 -24.52 -15.83 -14.29
N ILE A 241 -25.32 -15.56 -15.32
CA ILE A 241 -25.06 -14.49 -16.29
C ILE A 241 -25.04 -13.13 -15.60
N ASP A 242 -25.99 -12.85 -14.71
CA ASP A 242 -26.04 -11.59 -13.96
C ASP A 242 -24.80 -11.41 -13.05
N THR A 243 -24.38 -12.48 -12.38
CA THR A 243 -23.17 -12.46 -11.54
C THR A 243 -21.90 -12.23 -12.37
N LEU A 244 -21.78 -12.88 -13.53
CA LEU A 244 -20.64 -12.70 -14.44
C LEU A 244 -20.62 -11.29 -15.04
N THR A 245 -21.79 -10.76 -15.39
CA THR A 245 -21.94 -9.39 -15.92
C THR A 245 -21.54 -8.36 -14.87
N SER A 246 -21.99 -8.53 -13.62
CA SER A 246 -21.60 -7.68 -12.50
C SER A 246 -20.09 -7.74 -12.23
N ARG A 247 -19.49 -8.94 -12.32
CA ARG A 247 -18.04 -9.12 -12.15
C ARG A 247 -17.23 -8.51 -13.28
N LEU A 248 -17.73 -8.58 -14.52
CA LEU A 248 -17.10 -7.94 -15.67
C LEU A 248 -17.10 -6.41 -15.50
N ALA A 249 -18.25 -5.83 -15.13
CA ALA A 249 -18.37 -4.40 -14.87
C ALA A 249 -17.44 -3.94 -13.74
N ALA A 250 -17.31 -4.72 -12.66
CA ALA A 250 -16.34 -4.44 -11.59
C ALA A 250 -14.88 -4.48 -12.11
N SER A 251 -14.53 -5.49 -12.89
CA SER A 251 -13.18 -5.61 -13.49
C SER A 251 -12.87 -4.46 -14.46
N GLU A 252 -13.85 -3.94 -15.17
CA GLU A 252 -13.68 -2.78 -16.05
C GLU A 252 -13.39 -1.51 -15.24
N ILE A 253 -14.07 -1.31 -14.11
CA ILE A 253 -13.81 -0.21 -13.17
C ILE A 253 -12.38 -0.31 -12.63
N ASP A 254 -11.97 -1.48 -12.15
CA ASP A 254 -10.62 -1.72 -11.64
C ASP A 254 -9.56 -1.43 -12.71
N SER A 255 -9.81 -1.83 -13.96
CA SER A 255 -8.90 -1.57 -15.08
C SER A 255 -8.75 -0.08 -15.40
N ALA A 256 -9.84 0.68 -15.29
CA ALA A 256 -9.84 2.13 -15.49
C ALA A 256 -9.11 2.85 -14.35
N GLU A 257 -9.26 2.38 -13.11
CA GLU A 257 -8.52 2.90 -11.97
C GLU A 257 -7.01 2.63 -12.08
N ILE A 258 -6.62 1.40 -12.46
CA ILE A 258 -5.23 1.05 -12.71
C ILE A 258 -4.63 1.94 -13.81
N ALA A 259 -5.37 2.22 -14.89
CA ALA A 259 -4.92 3.11 -15.94
C ALA A 259 -4.69 4.55 -15.44
N ARG A 260 -5.60 5.07 -14.59
CA ARG A 260 -5.44 6.39 -13.94
C ARG A 260 -4.23 6.43 -13.01
N LEU A 261 -4.05 5.41 -12.17
CA LEU A 261 -2.90 5.32 -11.26
C LEU A 261 -1.58 5.21 -12.02
N ARG A 262 -1.53 4.51 -13.16
CA ARG A 262 -0.35 4.46 -14.04
C ARG A 262 -0.03 5.84 -14.60
N SER A 263 -1.01 6.52 -15.20
CA SER A 263 -0.82 7.88 -15.71
C SER A 263 -0.31 8.83 -14.62
N ARG A 264 -0.85 8.73 -13.39
CA ARG A 264 -0.41 9.55 -12.27
C ARG A 264 1.03 9.23 -11.84
N ASN A 265 1.42 7.96 -11.85
CA ASN A 265 2.81 7.58 -11.58
C ASN A 265 3.76 8.12 -12.65
N ASP A 266 3.39 8.04 -13.93
CA ASP A 266 4.19 8.60 -15.03
C ASP A 266 4.36 10.12 -14.91
N ASP A 267 3.32 10.84 -14.48
CA ASP A 267 3.42 12.28 -14.20
C ASP A 267 4.36 12.56 -13.01
N LEU A 268 4.29 11.75 -11.95
CA LEU A 268 5.14 11.88 -10.78
C LEU A 268 6.60 11.57 -11.09
N THR A 269 6.88 10.54 -11.88
CA THR A 269 8.25 10.21 -12.32
C THR A 269 8.80 11.32 -13.21
N ALA A 270 8.03 11.84 -14.17
CA ALA A 270 8.44 12.97 -14.99
C ALA A 270 8.70 14.25 -14.15
N SER A 271 7.92 14.47 -13.08
CA SER A 271 8.15 15.57 -12.13
C SER A 271 9.43 15.34 -11.30
N ALA A 272 9.67 14.10 -10.86
CA ALA A 272 10.87 13.71 -10.13
C ALA A 272 12.13 13.91 -11.00
N ASP A 273 12.11 13.49 -12.27
CA ASP A 273 13.22 13.68 -13.22
C ASP A 273 13.52 15.17 -13.47
N LYS A 274 12.48 16.00 -13.59
CA LYS A 274 12.63 17.46 -13.67
C LYS A 274 13.27 18.03 -12.40
N SER A 275 12.84 17.57 -11.22
CA SER A 275 13.42 18.02 -9.96
C SER A 275 14.89 17.58 -9.80
N ALA A 276 15.23 16.37 -10.25
CA ALA A 276 16.58 15.83 -10.23
C ALA A 276 17.52 16.61 -11.17
N SER A 277 17.07 16.87 -12.41
CA SER A 277 17.86 17.68 -13.36
C SER A 277 18.05 19.13 -12.90
N LEU A 278 17.03 19.74 -12.27
CA LEU A 278 17.18 21.06 -11.64
C LEU A 278 18.17 21.02 -10.46
N ALA A 279 18.11 19.99 -9.62
CA ALA A 279 19.05 19.84 -8.51
C ALA A 279 20.49 19.64 -9.01
N GLU A 280 20.68 18.90 -10.09
CA GLU A 280 21.99 18.72 -10.73
C GLU A 280 22.52 20.03 -11.33
N ALA A 281 21.67 20.79 -12.03
CA ALA A 281 22.05 22.12 -12.55
C ALA A 281 22.44 23.10 -11.42
N LEU A 282 21.71 23.11 -10.31
CA LEU A 282 22.07 23.96 -9.16
C LEU A 282 23.37 23.51 -8.48
N ARG A 283 23.69 22.21 -8.48
CA ARG A 283 24.98 21.70 -8.00
C ARG A 283 26.12 22.16 -8.90
N THR A 284 25.97 22.07 -10.22
CA THR A 284 26.99 22.54 -11.16
C THR A 284 27.20 24.05 -11.05
N ASP A 285 26.14 24.84 -10.87
CA ASP A 285 26.23 26.28 -10.68
C ASP A 285 26.95 26.63 -9.36
N LEU A 286 26.67 25.89 -8.28
CA LEU A 286 27.36 26.05 -7.00
C LEU A 286 28.86 25.70 -7.11
N GLU A 287 29.21 24.65 -7.85
CA GLU A 287 30.61 24.29 -8.10
C GLU A 287 31.33 25.36 -8.93
N ALA A 288 30.69 25.88 -9.98
CA ALA A 288 31.23 26.97 -10.78
C ALA A 288 31.46 28.24 -9.94
N ALA A 289 30.49 28.64 -9.11
CA ALA A 289 30.63 29.77 -8.20
C ALA A 289 31.75 29.56 -7.17
N ARG A 290 31.92 28.33 -6.65
CA ARG A 290 33.04 27.98 -5.76
C ARG A 290 34.39 28.11 -6.45
N GLN A 291 34.51 27.62 -7.69
CA GLN A 291 35.74 27.75 -8.49
C GLN A 291 36.06 29.22 -8.80
N GLU A 292 35.04 30.03 -9.10
CA GLU A 292 35.22 31.47 -9.30
C GLU A 292 35.73 32.15 -8.02
N ILE A 293 35.11 31.89 -6.86
CA ILE A 293 35.57 32.42 -5.56
C ILE A 293 37.02 32.03 -5.29
N GLU A 294 37.40 30.78 -5.55
CA GLU A 294 38.77 30.31 -5.37
C GLU A 294 39.74 31.03 -6.32
N SER A 295 39.37 31.21 -7.58
CA SER A 295 40.18 31.97 -8.55
C SER A 295 40.38 33.44 -8.16
N LEU A 296 39.32 34.07 -7.63
CA LEU A 296 39.38 35.45 -7.13
C LEU A 296 40.25 35.54 -5.89
N ARG A 297 40.16 34.57 -4.96
CA ARG A 297 41.05 34.49 -3.78
C ARG A 297 42.51 34.37 -4.19
N ALA A 298 42.84 33.44 -5.09
CA ALA A 298 44.21 33.29 -5.61
C ALA A 298 44.73 34.57 -6.28
N THR A 299 43.87 35.26 -7.03
CA THR A 299 44.19 36.55 -7.66
C THR A 299 44.45 37.65 -6.62
N ILE A 300 43.63 37.74 -5.57
CA ILE A 300 43.81 38.68 -4.46
C ILE A 300 45.13 38.38 -3.74
N GLU A 301 45.43 37.12 -3.42
CA GLU A 301 46.70 36.73 -2.80
C GLU A 301 47.92 37.10 -3.65
N SER A 302 47.85 36.87 -4.96
CA SER A 302 48.91 37.27 -5.91
C SER A 302 49.13 38.78 -5.90
N ASN A 303 48.06 39.57 -5.98
CA ASN A 303 48.13 41.03 -5.93
C ASN A 303 48.67 41.53 -4.58
N LEU A 304 48.26 40.91 -3.45
CA LEU A 304 48.78 41.25 -2.13
C LEU A 304 50.29 40.98 -2.03
N LYS A 305 50.76 39.84 -2.54
CA LYS A 305 52.20 39.50 -2.61
C LYS A 305 52.97 40.50 -3.48
N ALA A 306 52.44 40.85 -4.65
CA ALA A 306 53.05 41.84 -5.54
C ALA A 306 53.15 43.22 -4.86
N ASN A 307 52.09 43.67 -4.19
CA ASN A 307 52.09 44.92 -3.45
C ASN A 307 53.06 44.90 -2.26
N ALA A 308 53.16 43.78 -1.54
CA ALA A 308 54.13 43.62 -0.45
C ALA A 308 55.58 43.72 -0.97
N ALA A 309 55.89 43.06 -2.09
CA ALA A 309 57.20 43.16 -2.73
C ALA A 309 57.52 44.57 -3.23
N LEU A 310 56.53 45.30 -3.76
CA LEU A 310 56.69 46.71 -4.14
C LEU A 310 56.93 47.60 -2.92
N LEU A 311 56.22 47.41 -1.81
CA LEU A 311 56.46 48.13 -0.56
C LEU A 311 57.86 47.84 0.01
N GLU A 312 58.30 46.58 -0.05
CA GLU A 312 59.65 46.20 0.36
C GLU A 312 60.71 46.88 -0.52
N ALA A 313 60.52 46.92 -1.85
CA ALA A 313 61.41 47.63 -2.77
C ALA A 313 61.44 49.16 -2.53
N VAL A 314 60.29 49.78 -2.23
CA VAL A 314 60.22 51.21 -1.88
C VAL A 314 60.92 51.48 -0.55
N SER A 315 60.66 50.68 0.47
CA SER A 315 61.33 50.81 1.78
C SER A 315 62.84 50.56 1.70
N ALA A 316 63.30 49.66 0.82
CA ALA A 316 64.71 49.46 0.52
C ALA A 316 65.31 50.68 -0.21
N SER A 317 64.56 51.33 -1.09
CA SER A 317 64.99 52.56 -1.78
C SER A 317 65.04 53.80 -0.87
N GLU A 318 64.20 53.87 0.18
CA GLU A 318 64.21 54.93 1.19
C GLU A 318 65.41 54.85 2.17
N SER A 319 66.14 53.73 2.18
CA SER A 319 67.37 53.56 2.98
C SER A 319 68.65 54.11 2.30
N SER A 320 68.52 54.69 1.10
CA SER A 320 69.61 55.41 0.40
C SER A 320 69.45 56.92 0.60
N PRO A 321 70.53 57.70 0.82
CA PRO A 321 70.40 59.10 1.21
C PRO A 321 69.78 59.92 0.08
N VAL A 322 68.85 60.80 0.49
CA VAL A 322 68.23 61.86 -0.30
C VAL A 322 69.31 62.57 -1.14
N PHE A 323 69.25 62.39 -2.45
CA PHE A 323 69.96 63.23 -3.40
C PHE A 323 68.93 64.11 -4.11
N ASP A 324 68.92 65.39 -3.73
CA ASP A 324 68.25 66.47 -4.44
C ASP A 324 68.67 66.43 -5.91
N VAL A 325 67.71 66.35 -6.83
CA VAL A 325 67.92 66.76 -8.22
C VAL A 325 66.81 67.72 -8.64
N PRO A 326 67.16 68.92 -9.18
CA PRO A 326 66.21 70.00 -9.43
C PRO A 326 65.28 69.76 -10.64
N LEU A 327 64.10 70.36 -10.57
CA LEU A 327 63.21 70.62 -11.70
C LEU A 327 63.97 71.20 -12.92
N HIS A 328 63.80 70.60 -14.09
CA HIS A 328 63.94 71.31 -15.36
C HIS A 328 62.75 71.05 -16.27
N ILE A 329 61.95 72.11 -16.44
CA ILE A 329 60.83 72.24 -17.35
C ILE A 329 61.41 72.45 -18.76
N GLY A 330 61.03 71.58 -19.71
CA GLY A 330 61.39 71.69 -21.12
C GLY A 330 60.22 71.37 -22.04
N ILE A 331 59.51 72.41 -22.45
CA ILE A 331 58.58 72.51 -23.61
C ILE A 331 59.35 73.33 -24.68
N PRO A 332 59.18 73.29 -26.03
CA PRO A 332 58.24 72.65 -27.02
C PRO A 332 59.00 72.03 -28.26
N PRO A 333 58.50 71.83 -29.54
CA PRO A 333 57.19 72.14 -30.18
C PRO A 333 56.53 71.08 -31.12
N ILE A 334 55.20 70.98 -30.98
CA ILE A 334 54.10 71.15 -31.97
C ILE A 334 54.35 70.82 -33.47
N LYS A 335 53.48 69.97 -34.05
CA LYS A 335 52.55 70.31 -35.18
C LYS A 335 51.53 69.17 -35.48
N PRO A 336 50.41 69.46 -36.15
CA PRO A 336 49.07 69.10 -35.66
C PRO A 336 48.26 68.22 -36.63
N GLU A 337 47.23 67.52 -36.14
CA GLU A 337 46.12 67.13 -37.00
C GLU A 337 44.77 67.19 -36.28
N LYS A 338 43.77 67.61 -37.06
CA LYS A 338 42.51 68.25 -36.68
C LYS A 338 41.42 67.24 -36.35
N THR A 339 40.51 67.60 -35.45
CA THR A 339 39.02 67.60 -35.61
C THR A 339 38.39 67.82 -34.22
N ALA A 340 37.94 69.03 -33.86
CA ALA A 340 36.66 69.68 -34.16
C ALA A 340 35.45 69.12 -33.37
N GLU A 341 34.91 69.98 -32.50
CA GLU A 341 33.80 69.78 -31.57
C GLU A 341 32.39 69.76 -32.20
N LYS A 342 31.49 68.99 -31.53
CA LYS A 342 30.02 69.19 -31.29
C LYS A 342 29.07 69.21 -32.53
N PRO A 343 27.73 68.99 -32.40
CA PRO A 343 26.87 68.96 -31.19
C PRO A 343 25.84 67.80 -31.13
N ALA A 344 25.02 67.84 -30.07
CA ALA A 344 23.86 66.99 -29.80
C ALA A 344 22.75 67.02 -30.86
N LYS A 345 22.15 65.86 -31.17
CA LYS A 345 20.70 65.51 -31.14
C LYS A 345 20.32 64.43 -32.17
N LYS A 346 19.68 63.38 -31.64
CA LYS A 346 18.62 62.51 -32.21
C LYS A 346 18.82 61.93 -33.64
N LYS A 347 19.19 60.65 -33.72
CA LYS A 347 18.71 59.76 -34.78
C LYS A 347 18.14 58.47 -34.19
N LYS A 348 17.02 58.09 -34.78
CA LYS A 348 16.01 57.13 -34.33
C LYS A 348 16.62 55.74 -34.18
N ARG A 349 16.43 55.10 -33.01
CA ARG A 349 16.63 53.66 -32.87
C ARG A 349 15.58 52.98 -33.75
N ALA A 350 16.03 52.37 -34.85
CA ALA A 350 15.22 51.37 -35.53
C ALA A 350 14.96 50.21 -34.55
N PRO A 351 13.76 49.63 -34.52
CA PRO A 351 13.44 48.58 -33.56
C PRO A 351 14.32 47.38 -33.88
N SER A 352 15.12 46.93 -32.91
CA SER A 352 15.70 45.61 -32.98
C SER A 352 14.53 44.63 -33.07
N ARG A 353 14.42 43.92 -34.20
CA ARG A 353 13.49 42.79 -34.38
C ARG A 353 13.62 41.89 -33.16
N LYS A 354 12.67 42.00 -32.22
CA LYS A 354 12.38 40.91 -31.30
C LYS A 354 11.94 39.77 -32.22
N LYS A 355 12.69 38.66 -32.22
CA LYS A 355 12.15 37.41 -32.73
C LYS A 355 10.96 37.09 -31.83
N GLU A 356 9.76 37.42 -32.31
CA GLU A 356 8.52 36.92 -31.74
C GLU A 356 8.61 35.40 -31.79
N LYS A 357 8.57 34.78 -30.61
CA LYS A 357 8.28 33.35 -30.51
C LYS A 357 6.90 33.14 -31.13
N PRO A 358 6.67 32.08 -31.92
CA PRO A 358 5.35 31.80 -32.46
C PRO A 358 4.35 31.71 -31.30
N ARG A 359 3.37 32.61 -31.29
CA ARG A 359 2.21 32.52 -30.41
C ARG A 359 1.42 31.30 -30.86
N ILE A 360 1.43 30.25 -30.03
CA ILE A 360 0.50 29.13 -30.14
C ILE A 360 -0.83 29.67 -29.58
N SER A 361 -1.57 30.38 -30.43
CA SER A 361 -2.82 31.11 -30.13
C SER A 361 -4.02 30.18 -29.93
N ALA A 362 -3.88 29.18 -29.05
CA ALA A 362 -4.98 28.34 -28.60
C ALA A 362 -5.02 28.16 -27.07
N ILE A 363 -3.91 28.43 -26.37
CA ILE A 363 -3.82 28.14 -24.93
C ILE A 363 -3.77 29.43 -24.08
N ASP A 364 -3.21 30.52 -24.61
CA ASP A 364 -3.08 31.79 -23.86
C ASP A 364 -4.36 32.65 -23.89
N GLU A 365 -5.29 32.37 -24.81
CA GLU A 365 -6.64 32.97 -24.79
C GLU A 365 -7.60 32.24 -23.82
N LEU A 366 -7.23 31.03 -23.36
CA LEU A 366 -8.02 30.24 -22.41
C LEU A 366 -7.70 30.59 -20.93
N MET A 367 -6.62 31.34 -20.69
CA MET A 367 -6.20 31.75 -19.36
C MET A 367 -6.79 33.11 -18.93
N ASP A 368 -7.11 33.98 -19.89
CA ASP A 368 -7.72 35.30 -19.62
C ASP A 368 -9.26 35.29 -19.73
N SER A 369 -9.86 34.23 -20.27
CA SER A 369 -11.33 34.09 -20.27
C SER A 369 -11.79 33.72 -18.86
N THR A 370 -12.44 34.66 -18.18
CA THR A 370 -13.05 34.45 -16.85
C THR A 370 -14.31 33.56 -16.92
N ASP A 371 -14.54 32.87 -18.04
CA ASP A 371 -15.69 31.99 -18.28
C ASP A 371 -15.61 30.67 -17.49
N TRP A 372 -14.44 30.29 -16.97
CA TRP A 372 -14.32 29.16 -16.04
C TRP A 372 -14.72 29.52 -14.60
N LEU A 373 -14.89 30.81 -14.29
CA LEU A 373 -15.30 31.31 -12.98
C LEU A 373 -16.83 31.46 -12.84
N VAL A 374 -17.58 31.27 -13.93
CA VAL A 374 -19.05 31.28 -13.93
C VAL A 374 -19.53 29.85 -14.20
N ALA A 375 -20.20 29.24 -13.23
CA ALA A 375 -20.84 27.94 -13.42
C ALA A 375 -21.88 28.03 -14.55
N PRO A 376 -21.85 27.14 -15.56
CA PRO A 376 -22.90 27.13 -16.58
C PRO A 376 -24.24 26.81 -15.89
N GLN A 377 -25.25 27.66 -16.13
CA GLN A 377 -26.62 27.38 -15.68
C GLN A 377 -27.11 26.08 -16.32
N PRO A 378 -27.84 25.23 -15.59
CA PRO A 378 -28.30 23.96 -16.14
C PRO A 378 -29.23 24.21 -17.33
N GLU A 379 -28.85 23.70 -18.51
CA GLU A 379 -29.76 23.65 -19.65
C GLU A 379 -30.99 22.81 -19.29
N PRO A 380 -32.21 23.23 -19.66
CA PRO A 380 -33.39 22.42 -19.45
C PRO A 380 -33.26 21.09 -20.22
N PRO A 381 -33.76 19.98 -19.65
CA PRO A 381 -33.62 18.67 -20.27
C PRO A 381 -34.26 18.66 -21.66
N LYS A 382 -33.50 18.20 -22.66
CA LYS A 382 -34.03 17.87 -23.98
C LYS A 382 -35.13 16.82 -23.79
N GLU A 383 -36.28 17.08 -24.40
CA GLU A 383 -37.45 16.20 -24.39
C GLU A 383 -37.04 14.76 -24.73
N THR A 384 -37.59 13.83 -23.94
CA THR A 384 -37.40 12.38 -24.08
C THR A 384 -37.69 11.92 -25.51
N PRO A 385 -36.84 11.07 -26.11
CA PRO A 385 -37.25 10.38 -27.33
C PRO A 385 -38.48 9.52 -27.05
N LYS A 386 -39.47 9.59 -27.93
CA LYS A 386 -40.76 8.88 -27.82
C LYS A 386 -40.54 7.37 -27.67
N GLU A 387 -41.36 6.74 -26.84
CA GLU A 387 -41.32 5.34 -26.41
C GLU A 387 -41.60 4.29 -27.52
N ASP A 388 -41.55 4.66 -28.80
CA ASP A 388 -41.93 3.78 -29.91
C ASP A 388 -40.75 3.10 -30.64
N ASP A 389 -39.50 3.25 -30.16
CA ASP A 389 -38.32 2.66 -30.81
C ASP A 389 -37.84 1.34 -30.16
N PHE A 390 -38.71 0.70 -29.37
CA PHE A 390 -38.44 -0.63 -28.82
C PHE A 390 -39.05 -1.72 -29.72
N GLY A 391 -38.31 -2.10 -30.74
CA GLY A 391 -38.63 -3.19 -31.66
C GLY A 391 -37.51 -3.43 -32.67
N TYR A 392 -37.31 -4.68 -33.10
CA TYR A 392 -36.24 -5.04 -34.03
C TYR A 392 -36.44 -4.31 -35.37
N GLN A 393 -35.59 -3.33 -35.68
CA GLN A 393 -35.53 -2.74 -37.03
C GLN A 393 -34.57 -3.58 -37.89
N GLU A 394 -35.11 -4.23 -38.91
CA GLU A 394 -34.31 -4.98 -39.88
C GLU A 394 -33.31 -4.04 -40.58
N PRO A 395 -32.00 -4.36 -40.60
CA PRO A 395 -31.01 -3.50 -41.21
C PRO A 395 -31.24 -3.40 -42.72
N ALA A 396 -31.21 -2.18 -43.26
CA ALA A 396 -31.43 -1.93 -44.67
C ALA A 396 -30.47 -2.78 -45.55
N PRO A 397 -30.99 -3.46 -46.60
CA PRO A 397 -30.16 -4.29 -47.45
C PRO A 397 -29.11 -3.44 -48.16
N LYS A 398 -27.83 -3.82 -48.01
CA LYS A 398 -26.72 -3.17 -48.71
C LYS A 398 -26.96 -3.25 -50.22
N LYS A 399 -27.04 -2.09 -50.87
CA LYS A 399 -26.90 -2.02 -52.33
C LYS A 399 -25.47 -2.46 -52.67
N ASN A 400 -25.35 -3.53 -53.45
CA ASN A 400 -24.08 -3.96 -54.01
C ASN A 400 -23.44 -2.79 -54.77
N PRO A 401 -22.21 -2.37 -54.46
CA PRO A 401 -21.46 -1.52 -55.37
C PRO A 401 -21.14 -2.35 -56.63
N ALA A 402 -21.26 -1.66 -57.76
CA ALA A 402 -21.08 -2.19 -59.09
C ALA A 402 -19.69 -2.83 -59.28
N ALA A 403 -19.66 -3.74 -60.26
CA ALA A 403 -18.48 -4.38 -60.80
C ALA A 403 -17.37 -3.39 -61.20
N ASP A 404 -16.19 -3.98 -61.34
CA ASP A 404 -14.97 -3.46 -61.97
C ASP A 404 -13.98 -2.74 -61.06
N ASP A 405 -13.08 -3.54 -60.47
CA ASP A 405 -11.65 -3.19 -60.53
C ASP A 405 -10.80 -4.47 -60.57
N ASP A 406 -10.65 -5.01 -61.79
CA ASP A 406 -9.75 -6.11 -62.19
C ASP A 406 -8.27 -5.70 -62.08
N ARG A 407 -7.83 -5.25 -60.90
CA ARG A 407 -6.46 -4.72 -60.72
C ARG A 407 -5.60 -5.40 -59.69
N GLN A 408 -6.03 -6.52 -59.10
CA GLN A 408 -5.17 -7.26 -58.18
C GLN A 408 -5.15 -8.76 -58.48
N LEU A 409 -4.80 -9.07 -59.74
CA LEU A 409 -4.23 -10.36 -60.10
C LEU A 409 -2.72 -10.39 -59.80
N SER A 410 -2.30 -11.54 -59.25
CA SER A 410 -0.97 -12.14 -59.27
C SER A 410 0.10 -11.69 -58.26
N LEU A 411 0.20 -12.45 -57.16
CA LEU A 411 1.48 -12.96 -56.66
C LEU A 411 1.24 -14.30 -55.95
N TRP A 412 1.45 -15.35 -56.74
CA TRP A 412 1.68 -16.77 -56.40
C TRP A 412 0.61 -17.56 -55.65
#